data_AF-A0A537FZR2-F1
#
_entry.id   AF-A0A537FZR2-F1
#
_cell.length_a   1.000
_cell.length_b   1.000
_cell.length_c   1.000
_cell.angle_alpha   90.00
_cell.angle_beta   90.00
_cell.angle_gamma   90.00
#
_symmetry.space_group_name_H-M   'P 1'
#
loop_
_entity.id
_entity.type
_entity.pdbx_description
1 polymer ?
#
loop_
_entity_poly.entity_id
_entity_poly.type
_entity_poly.pdbx_seq_one_letter_code
_entity_poly.pdbx_strand_id
1 'polypeptide(L)' 'MIAEARYGFRWHLAIYIIVNLGLVAIWYYTGAGFPWPLFPILFWGLGVLGHYWGAYNTTGGGWIERETQKILQEEENKRT' A
#
# COMPACT_ATOMS: atom_id res chain seq x y z
N MET A 1 -6.30 -7.66 -14.07
CA MET A 1 -6.43 -6.40 -13.33
C MET A 1 -6.27 -6.54 -11.80
N ILE A 2 -6.54 -7.69 -11.16
CA ILE A 2 -6.34 -7.87 -9.70
C ILE A 2 -4.87 -8.14 -9.30
N ALA A 3 -4.02 -8.55 -10.25
CA ALA A 3 -2.61 -8.87 -9.99
C ALA A 3 -1.72 -7.62 -9.77
N GLU A 4 -2.02 -6.49 -10.42
CA GLU A 4 -1.18 -5.28 -10.39
C GLU A 4 -1.29 -4.53 -9.06
N ALA A 5 -2.48 -4.50 -8.46
CA ALA A 5 -2.73 -3.86 -7.16
C ALA A 5 -1.95 -4.52 -6.01
N ARG A 6 -1.70 -5.83 -6.09
CA ARG A 6 -0.88 -6.57 -5.10
C ARG A 6 0.62 -6.31 -5.27
N TYR A 7 1.08 -5.98 -6.47
CA TYR A 7 2.51 -5.79 -6.76
C TYR A 7 3.01 -4.42 -6.30
N GLY A 8 2.22 -3.37 -6.52
CA GLY A 8 2.55 -2.01 -6.04
C GLY A 8 2.71 -1.93 -4.53
N PHE A 9 1.88 -2.68 -3.78
CA PHE A 9 1.94 -2.72 -2.32
C PHE A 9 3.21 -3.37 -1.78
N ARG A 10 3.64 -4.49 -2.37
CA ARG A 10 4.88 -5.19 -1.99
C ARG A 10 6.10 -4.32 -2.19
N TRP A 11 6.12 -3.52 -3.25
CA TRP A 11 7.20 -2.57 -3.53
C TRP A 11 7.27 -1.44 -2.51
N HIS A 12 6.12 -0.90 -2.08
CA HIS A 12 6.07 0.14 -1.05
C HIS A 12 6.61 -0.38 0.29
N LEU A 13 6.25 -1.60 0.68
CA LEU A 13 6.77 -2.23 1.89
C LEU A 13 8.29 -2.49 1.79
N ALA A 14 8.76 -2.98 0.64
CA ALA A 14 10.18 -3.24 0.41
C ALA A 14 11.01 -1.95 0.51
N ILE A 15 10.55 -0.87 -0.13
CA ILE A 15 11.19 0.45 -0.07
C ILE A 15 11.18 1.00 1.36
N TYR A 16 10.08 0.85 2.10
CA TYR A 16 10.01 1.26 3.50
C TYR A 16 11.08 0.55 4.34
N ILE A 17 11.24 -0.77 4.19
CA ILE A 17 12.25 -1.53 4.93
C ILE A 17 13.68 -1.07 4.57
N ILE A 18 13.97 -0.91 3.26
CA ILE A 18 15.30 -0.50 2.79
C ILE A 18 15.67 0.89 3.29
N VAL A 19 14.75 1.86 3.20
CA VAL A 19 14.99 3.24 3.64
C VAL A 19 15.20 3.31 5.15
N ASN A 20 14.36 2.64 5.95
CA ASN A 20 14.51 2.65 7.41
C ASN A 20 15.80 1.96 7.86
N LEU A 21 16.18 0.84 7.23
CA LEU A 21 17.47 0.20 7.48
C LEU A 21 18.64 1.13 7.13
N GLY A 22 18.55 1.88 6.02
CA GLY A 22 19.53 2.89 5.65
C GLY A 22 19.65 4.01 6.68
N LEU A 23 18.52 4.55 7.17
CA LEU A 23 18.53 5.60 8.20
C LEU A 23 19.13 5.11 9.52
N VAL A 24 18.78 3.89 9.94
CA VAL A 24 19.33 3.27 11.16
C VAL A 24 20.83 3.01 11.00
N ALA A 25 21.26 2.51 9.83
CA ALA A 25 22.66 2.30 9.53
C ALA A 25 23.44 3.62 9.59
N ILE A 26 22.93 4.68 8.93
CA ILE A 26 23.52 6.02 9.00
C ILE A 26 23.65 6.44 10.46
N TRP A 27 22.57 6.42 11.24
CA TRP A 27 22.60 6.81 12.65
C TRP A 27 23.63 6.02 13.48
N TYR A 28 23.74 4.71 13.25
CA TYR A 28 24.71 3.85 13.92
C TYR A 28 26.15 4.26 13.58
N TYR A 29 26.44 4.52 12.30
CA TYR A 29 27.77 4.93 11.85
C TYR A 29 28.13 6.39 12.18
N THR A 30 27.16 7.28 12.36
CA THR A 30 27.41 8.69 12.72
C THR A 30 27.69 8.90 14.22
N GLY A 31 27.84 7.83 15.01
CA GLY A 31 28.25 7.93 16.43
C GLY A 31 27.10 8.06 17.43
N ALA A 32 25.89 7.65 17.03
CA ALA A 32 24.71 7.34 17.84
C ALA A 32 24.55 8.06 19.21
N GLY A 33 24.44 9.39 19.16
CA GLY A 33 23.82 10.22 20.19
C GLY A 33 22.28 10.07 20.19
N PHE A 34 21.53 11.13 19.89
CA PHE A 34 20.06 11.09 19.92
C PHE A 34 19.46 10.21 18.79
N PRO A 35 18.53 9.27 19.07
CA PRO A 35 17.93 8.37 18.09
C PRO A 35 16.86 9.06 17.24
N TRP A 36 17.30 9.96 16.36
CA TRP A 36 16.43 10.65 15.41
C TRP A 36 15.72 9.76 14.37
N PRO A 37 16.21 8.56 13.95
CA PRO A 37 15.50 7.70 12.99
C PRO A 37 14.15 7.19 13.52
N LEU A 38 13.94 7.21 14.84
CA LEU A 38 12.70 6.72 15.44
C LEU A 38 11.47 7.53 14.99
N PHE A 39 11.64 8.84 14.78
CA PHE A 39 10.56 9.74 14.33
C PHE A 39 10.04 9.39 12.92
N PRO A 40 10.89 9.30 11.87
CA PRO A 40 10.44 8.88 10.56
C PRO A 40 9.91 7.44 10.57
N ILE A 41 10.51 6.52 11.35
CA ILE A 41 10.00 5.14 11.48
C ILE A 41 8.55 5.16 11.98
N LEU A 42 8.27 5.88 13.08
CA LEU A 42 6.93 5.94 13.68
C LEU A 42 5.93 6.70 12.81
N PHE A 43 6.32 7.86 12.28
CA PHE A 43 5.44 8.70 11.46
C PHE A 43 5.11 8.02 10.13
N TRP A 44 6.10 7.48 9.42
CA TRP A 44 5.87 6.76 8.18
C TRP A 44 5.26 5.38 8.41
N GLY A 45 5.59 4.69 9.51
CA GLY A 45 5.05 3.38 9.86
C GLY A 45 3.54 3.41 10.03
N LEU A 46 3.01 4.47 10.66
CA LEU A 46 1.57 4.71 10.77
C LEU A 46 0.90 4.96 9.41
N GLY A 47 1.55 5.71 8.51
CA GLY A 47 1.05 5.94 7.16
C GLY A 47 0.99 4.67 6.31
N VAL A 48 2.03 3.82 6.38
CA VAL A 48 2.07 2.51 5.70
C VAL A 48 1.02 1.56 6.29
N LEU A 49 0.83 1.54 7.61
CA LEU A 49 -0.23 0.75 8.26
C LEU A 49 -1.64 1.20 7.82
N GLY A 50 -1.87 2.51 7.72
CA GLY A 50 -3.14 3.04 7.18
C GLY A 50 -3.37 2.61 5.73
N HIS A 51 -2.33 2.63 4.89
CA HIS A 51 -2.38 2.14 3.51
C HIS A 51 -2.58 0.63 3.43
N TYR A 52 -1.96 -0.14 4.33
CA TYR A 52 -2.14 -1.59 4.46
C TYR A 52 -3.58 -1.92 4.84
N TRP A 53 -4.14 -1.21 5.83
CA TRP A 53 -5.52 -1.39 6.24
C TRP A 53 -6.47 -1.01 5.11
N GLY A 54 -6.22 0.10 4.40
CA GLY A 54 -6.99 0.49 3.22
C GLY A 54 -6.91 -0.52 2.08
N ALA A 55 -5.74 -1.09 1.80
CA ALA A 55 -5.56 -2.10 0.76
C ALA A 55 -6.17 -3.47 1.13
N TYR A 56 -6.18 -3.83 2.41
CA TYR A 56 -6.74 -5.10 2.88
C TYR A 56 -8.25 -5.01 3.16
N ASN A 57 -8.78 -3.84 3.55
CA ASN A 57 -10.22 -3.58 3.69
C ASN A 57 -10.87 -3.05 2.40
N THR A 58 -10.11 -2.74 1.34
CA THR A 58 -10.69 -2.60 0.00
C THR A 58 -11.01 -4.00 -0.56
N THR A 59 -11.99 -4.63 0.09
CA THR A 59 -13.00 -5.50 -0.52
C THR A 59 -13.86 -4.65 -1.48
N GLY A 60 -13.20 -3.80 -2.27
CA GLY A 60 -13.76 -2.84 -3.20
C GLY A 60 -13.88 -3.32 -4.62
N GLY A 61 -13.17 -4.41 -4.94
CA GLY A 61 -13.54 -5.21 -6.08
C GLY A 61 -14.99 -5.71 -5.98
N GLY A 62 -15.51 -5.98 -4.77
CA GLY A 62 -16.85 -6.54 -4.61
C GLY A 62 -17.98 -5.63 -5.15
N TRP A 63 -17.88 -4.31 -4.98
CA TRP A 63 -18.88 -3.38 -5.52
C TRP A 63 -18.57 -2.96 -6.96
N ILE A 64 -17.29 -2.74 -7.31
CA ILE A 64 -16.88 -2.37 -8.68
C ILE A 64 -17.19 -3.50 -9.68
N GLU A 65 -16.95 -4.75 -9.31
CA GLU A 65 -17.23 -5.92 -10.16
C GLU A 65 -18.74 -6.09 -10.36
N ARG A 66 -19.56 -5.79 -9.34
CA ARG A 66 -21.03 -5.82 -9.45
C ARG A 66 -21.58 -4.72 -10.34
N GLU A 67 -21.02 -3.52 -10.26
CA GLU A 67 -21.38 -2.39 -11.14
C GLU A 67 -21.00 -2.70 -12.59
N THR A 68 -19.81 -3.25 -12.81
CA THR A 68 -19.29 -3.60 -14.14
C THR A 68 -20.13 -4.70 -14.78
N GLN A 69 -20.50 -5.73 -14.01
CA GLN A 69 -21.40 -6.79 -14.46
C GLN A 69 -22.77 -6.25 -14.87
N LYS A 70 -23.36 -5.32 -14.10
CA LYS A 70 -24.64 -4.70 -14.45
C LYS A 70 -24.61 -3.96 -15.78
N ILE A 71 -23.56 -3.16 -16.01
CA ILE A 71 -23.44 -2.38 -17.25
C ILE A 71 -23.30 -3.32 -18.46
N LEU A 72 -22.47 -4.36 -18.36
CA LEU A 72 -22.30 -5.37 -19.42
C LEU A 72 -23.60 -6.11 -19.73
N GLN A 73 -24.38 -6.43 -18.69
CA GLN A 73 -25.67 -7.12 -18.82
C GLN A 73 -26.75 -6.21 -19.42
N GLU A 74 -26.75 -4.91 -19.08
CA GLU A 74 -27.62 -3.91 -19.71
C GLU A 74 -27.25 -3.68 -21.18
N GLU A 75 -25.97 -3.70 -21.53
CA GLU A 75 -25.54 -3.62 -22.92
C GLU A 75 -25.94 -4.85 -23.74
N GLU A 76 -25.84 -6.05 -23.16
CA GLU A 76 -26.26 -7.30 -23.82
C GLU A 76 -27.78 -7.34 -24.04
N ASN A 77 -28.56 -6.96 -23.02
CA ASN A 77 -30.02 -6.93 -23.09
C ASN A 77 -30.57 -5.84 -24.03
N LYS A 78 -29.83 -4.74 -24.25
CA LYS A 78 -30.20 -3.72 -25.25
C LYS A 78 -29.84 -4.12 -26.68
N ARG A 79 -28.97 -5.11 -26.84
CA ARG A 79 -28.48 -5.59 -28.15
C ARG A 79 -29.25 -6.80 -28.68
N THR A 80 -30.15 -7.36 -27.86
CA THR A 80 -31.05 -8.48 -28.17
C THR A 80 -32.47 -7.96 -28.34
#